data_AF-A0A0C3IKD7-F1
#
_entry.id   AF-A0A0C3IKD7-F1
#
_cell.length_a   1.000
_cell.length_b   1.000
_cell.length_c   1.000
_cell.angle_alpha   90.00
_cell.angle_beta   90.00
_cell.angle_gamma   90.00
#
_symmetry.space_group_name_H-M   'P 1'
#
loop_
_entity.id
_entity.type
_entity.pdbx_description
1 polymer ?
#
loop_
_entity_poly.entity_id
_entity_poly.type
_entity_poly.pdbx_seq_one_letter_code
_entity_poly.pdbx_strand_id
1 'polypeptide(L)'
;MTKSKILWDLYEHNFQFELVALDRAMMPSLWSNQDSERLDHVRQIFPRDSELTMCAEPFPQQNQGLGSSDFQSKREYVEKLRALLAVWPGCPSDLAEPIMPLASSSRVWAMEKKLAIFYVQSFFDTFGRPPLLPRLIPTAPRGYGSNSR
;
A
#
# COMPACT_ATOMS: atom_id res chain seq x y z
N MET A 1 -2.00 -7.84 23.08
CA MET A 1 -2.46 -6.88 22.05
C MET A 1 -1.38 -5.88 21.62
N THR A 2 -0.65 -5.24 22.54
CA THR A 2 0.31 -4.15 22.20
C THR A 2 1.43 -4.56 21.25
N LYS A 3 2.04 -5.74 21.42
CA LYS A 3 3.13 -6.22 20.54
C LYS A 3 2.71 -6.37 19.08
N SER A 4 1.54 -6.96 18.82
CA SER A 4 1.04 -7.14 17.46
C SER A 4 0.69 -5.82 16.79
N LYS A 5 0.20 -4.84 17.56
CA LYS A 5 -0.09 -3.48 17.07
C LYS A 5 1.19 -2.73 16.69
N ILE A 6 2.23 -2.80 17.53
CA ILE A 6 3.57 -2.24 17.21
C ILE A 6 4.14 -2.89 15.96
N LEU A 7 4.03 -4.23 15.85
CA LEU A 7 4.53 -4.93 14.68
C LEU A 7 3.77 -4.52 13.41
N TRP A 8 2.45 -4.40 13.48
CA TRP A 8 1.65 -3.91 12.36
C TRP A 8 2.10 -2.51 11.92
N ASP A 9 2.26 -1.60 12.87
CA ASP A 9 2.67 -0.21 12.62
C ASP A 9 4.08 -0.14 11.98
N LEU A 10 5.02 -0.97 12.45
CA LEU A 10 6.35 -1.08 11.84
C LEU A 10 6.30 -1.60 10.40
N TYR A 11 5.46 -2.59 10.11
CA TYR A 11 5.30 -3.11 8.74
C TYR A 11 4.70 -2.07 7.81
N GLU A 12 3.71 -1.30 8.28
CA GLU A 12 3.06 -0.26 7.49
C GLU A 12 4.05 0.87 7.13
N HIS A 13 4.77 1.40 8.13
CA HIS A 13 5.78 2.44 7.89
C HIS A 13 6.94 1.94 7.02
N ASN A 14 7.44 0.73 7.29
CA ASN A 14 8.54 0.19 6.50
C ASN A 14 8.13 -0.02 5.03
N PHE A 15 6.91 -0.47 4.76
CA PHE A 15 6.39 -0.56 3.39
C PHE A 15 6.36 0.81 2.71
N GLN A 16 5.91 1.87 3.41
CA GLN A 16 5.92 3.24 2.88
C GLN A 16 7.35 3.70 2.54
N PHE A 17 8.30 3.50 3.46
CA PHE A 17 9.71 3.85 3.22
C PHE A 17 10.31 3.07 2.04
N GLU A 18 10.02 1.78 1.94
CA GLU A 18 10.47 0.94 0.82
C GLU A 18 9.85 1.34 -0.51
N LEU A 19 8.57 1.73 -0.53
CA LEU A 19 7.92 2.24 -1.73
C LEU A 19 8.53 3.57 -2.19
N VAL A 20 8.80 4.49 -1.26
CA VAL A 20 9.52 5.75 -1.55
C VAL A 20 10.92 5.48 -2.09
N ALA A 21 11.68 4.58 -1.45
CA ALA A 21 13.03 4.25 -1.87
C ALA A 21 13.05 3.64 -3.28
N LEU A 22 12.10 2.74 -3.58
CA LEU A 22 11.98 2.15 -4.91
C LEU A 22 11.56 3.19 -5.95
N ASP A 23 10.58 4.04 -5.64
CA ASP A 23 10.13 5.08 -6.57
C ASP A 23 11.27 6.05 -6.93
N ARG A 24 12.12 6.40 -5.96
CA ARG A 24 13.36 7.17 -6.18
C ARG A 24 14.33 6.47 -7.12
N ALA A 25 14.54 5.18 -6.93
CA ALA A 25 15.45 4.39 -7.76
C ALA A 25 14.93 4.22 -9.19
N MET A 26 13.61 4.01 -9.35
CA MET A 26 12.97 3.80 -10.64
C MET A 26 12.80 5.09 -11.44
N MET A 27 12.55 6.22 -10.77
CA MET A 27 12.31 7.52 -11.41
C MET A 27 13.16 8.66 -10.82
N PRO A 28 14.51 8.59 -10.87
CA PRO A 28 15.37 9.60 -10.21
C PRO A 28 15.09 11.04 -10.68
N SER A 29 14.72 11.22 -11.95
CA SER A 29 14.41 12.52 -12.55
C SER A 29 13.18 13.20 -11.95
N LEU A 30 12.20 12.45 -11.46
CA LEU A 30 10.99 12.98 -10.83
C LEU A 30 11.25 13.49 -9.41
N TRP A 31 12.31 13.01 -8.76
CA TRP A 31 12.69 13.42 -7.41
C TRP A 31 13.59 14.67 -7.44
N SER A 32 14.52 14.78 -8.40
CA SER A 32 15.48 15.91 -8.47
C SER A 32 14.89 17.33 -8.47
N ASN A 33 13.65 17.53 -8.96
CA ASN A 33 13.02 18.86 -9.08
C ASN A 33 11.72 19.02 -8.27
N GLN A 34 11.12 17.92 -7.82
CA GLN A 34 9.75 17.88 -7.29
C GLN A 34 9.62 16.92 -6.10
N ASP A 35 10.69 16.78 -5.30
CA ASP A 35 10.76 15.88 -4.15
C ASP A 35 9.50 15.90 -3.26
N SER A 36 8.96 17.09 -2.96
CA SER A 36 7.76 17.25 -2.15
C SER A 36 6.50 16.76 -2.87
N GLU A 37 6.30 17.13 -4.13
CA GLU A 37 5.11 16.73 -4.90
C GLU A 37 5.10 15.22 -5.13
N ARG A 38 6.25 14.62 -5.46
CA ARG A 38 6.34 13.17 -5.67
C ARG A 38 6.10 12.41 -4.38
N LEU A 39 6.64 12.90 -3.25
CA LEU A 39 6.36 12.31 -1.94
C LEU A 39 4.86 12.39 -1.59
N ASP A 40 4.19 13.49 -1.92
CA ASP A 40 2.75 13.62 -1.70
C ASP A 40 1.93 12.63 -2.53
N HIS A 41 2.33 12.34 -3.78
CA HIS A 41 1.70 11.27 -4.56
C HIS A 41 1.84 9.89 -3.90
N VAL A 42 3.02 9.59 -3.35
CA VAL A 42 3.23 8.33 -2.61
C VAL A 42 2.36 8.29 -1.35
N ARG A 43 2.30 9.39 -0.60
CA ARG A 43 1.49 9.49 0.64
C ARG A 43 0.01 9.25 0.39
N GLN A 44 -0.53 9.72 -0.73
CA GLN A 44 -1.95 9.55 -1.06
C GLN A 44 -2.37 8.08 -1.22
N ILE A 45 -1.42 7.15 -1.44
CA ILE A 45 -1.67 5.70 -1.50
C ILE A 45 -2.07 5.12 -0.13
N PHE A 46 -1.83 5.88 0.94
CA PHE A 46 -2.13 5.49 2.30
C PHE A 46 -3.36 6.26 2.84
N PRO A 47 -4.22 5.61 3.64
CA PRO A 47 -5.45 6.22 4.15
C PRO A 47 -5.24 7.26 5.26
N ARG A 48 -4.06 7.29 5.87
CA ARG A 48 -3.68 8.20 6.93
C ARG A 48 -3.00 9.43 6.33
N ASP A 49 -3.13 10.60 6.97
CA ASP A 49 -2.22 11.72 6.74
C ASP A 49 -0.82 11.26 7.14
N SER A 50 -0.16 10.59 6.19
CA SER A 50 1.15 10.01 6.33
C SER A 50 2.19 11.12 6.24
N GLU A 51 2.04 12.14 7.06
CA GLU A 51 3.23 12.74 7.62
C GLU A 51 4.03 11.56 8.19
N LEU A 52 5.27 11.40 7.75
CA LEU A 52 6.20 10.43 8.33
C LEU A 52 6.61 10.90 9.75
N THR A 53 5.67 11.49 10.48
CA THR A 53 5.78 12.03 11.82
C THR A 53 5.16 11.02 12.78
N MET A 54 5.84 10.77 13.89
CA MET A 54 5.39 9.88 14.95
C MET A 54 4.23 10.50 15.77
N CYS A 55 3.26 11.14 15.12
CA CYS A 55 2.11 11.71 15.81
C CYS A 55 1.23 10.58 16.36
N ALA A 56 0.76 10.74 17.60
CA ALA A 56 -0.03 9.77 18.32
C ALA A 56 -1.47 9.68 17.77
N GLU A 57 -1.61 9.22 16.54
CA GLU A 57 -2.91 8.91 15.99
C GLU A 57 -3.51 7.65 16.63
N PRO A 58 -4.83 7.59 16.82
CA PRO A 58 -5.49 6.41 17.35
C PRO A 58 -5.23 5.20 16.45
N PHE A 59 -4.99 4.04 17.07
CA PHE A 59 -4.81 2.78 16.34
C PHE A 59 -6.08 2.47 15.51
N PRO A 60 -5.95 2.14 14.21
CA PRO A 60 -7.11 1.94 13.34
C PRO A 60 -8.00 0.79 13.83
N GLN A 61 -9.31 0.98 13.72
CA GLN A 61 -10.31 0.00 14.16
C GLN A 61 -10.58 -1.10 13.12
N GLN A 62 -10.31 -0.81 11.84
CA GLN A 62 -10.54 -1.70 10.71
C GLN A 62 -9.49 -1.51 9.62
N ASN A 63 -9.29 -2.52 8.76
CA ASN A 63 -8.37 -2.39 7.63
C ASN A 63 -8.89 -1.32 6.65
N GLN A 64 -7.99 -0.46 6.21
CA GLN A 64 -8.26 0.64 5.28
C GLN A 64 -7.23 0.60 4.13
N GLY A 65 -7.35 1.51 3.16
CA GLY A 65 -6.36 1.60 2.08
C GLY A 65 -6.35 0.36 1.18
N LEU A 66 -5.14 -0.07 0.83
CA LEU A 66 -4.87 -1.33 0.13
C LEU A 66 -5.29 -2.57 0.94
N GLY A 67 -5.49 -2.46 2.25
CA GLY A 67 -5.97 -3.54 3.11
C GLY A 67 -7.51 -3.62 3.25
N SER A 68 -8.25 -2.66 2.70
CA SER A 68 -9.71 -2.55 2.89
C SER A 68 -10.47 -3.78 2.38
N SER A 69 -11.45 -4.25 3.15
CA SER A 69 -12.40 -5.28 2.73
C SER A 69 -13.51 -4.74 1.83
N ASP A 70 -13.80 -3.44 1.91
CA ASP A 70 -14.67 -2.76 0.96
C ASP A 70 -13.92 -2.50 -0.35
N PHE A 71 -14.37 -3.12 -1.44
CA PHE A 71 -13.69 -3.04 -2.73
C PHE A 71 -13.78 -1.63 -3.34
N GLN A 72 -14.83 -0.86 -3.05
CA GLN A 72 -14.99 0.47 -3.61
C GLN A 72 -13.99 1.44 -3.00
N SER A 73 -13.84 1.41 -1.68
CA SER A 73 -12.78 2.14 -0.98
C SER A 73 -11.39 1.65 -1.42
N LYS A 74 -11.18 0.33 -1.49
CA LYS A 74 -9.90 -0.26 -1.93
C LYS A 74 -9.50 0.20 -3.33
N ARG A 75 -10.45 0.26 -4.27
CA ARG A 75 -10.23 0.67 -5.67
C ARG A 75 -9.48 2.01 -5.76
N GLU A 76 -9.83 2.98 -4.93
CA GLU A 76 -9.19 4.30 -4.94
C GLU A 76 -7.70 4.21 -4.63
N TYR A 77 -7.32 3.43 -3.62
CA TYR A 77 -5.92 3.23 -3.26
C TYR A 77 -5.16 2.37 -4.27
N VAL A 78 -5.83 1.36 -4.85
CA VAL A 78 -5.25 0.56 -5.95
C VAL A 78 -5.00 1.43 -7.18
N GLU A 79 -5.90 2.36 -7.50
CA GLU A 79 -5.69 3.31 -8.61
C GLU A 79 -4.55 4.29 -8.34
N LYS A 80 -4.43 4.81 -7.11
CA LYS A 80 -3.30 5.67 -6.75
C LYS A 80 -1.96 4.93 -6.83
N LEU A 81 -1.92 3.69 -6.33
CA LEU A 81 -0.75 2.82 -6.46
C LEU A 81 -0.44 2.57 -7.94
N ARG A 82 -1.45 2.22 -8.74
CA ARG A 82 -1.31 2.04 -10.19
C ARG A 82 -0.72 3.27 -10.87
N ALA A 83 -1.24 4.46 -10.59
CA ALA A 83 -0.74 5.71 -11.17
C ALA A 83 0.72 5.96 -10.82
N LEU A 84 1.16 5.61 -9.61
CA LEU A 84 2.57 5.71 -9.20
C LEU A 84 3.47 4.76 -10.01
N LEU A 85 3.07 3.48 -10.13
CA LEU A 85 3.86 2.45 -10.83
C LEU A 85 3.77 2.53 -12.35
N ALA A 86 2.72 3.15 -12.91
CA ALA A 86 2.50 3.23 -14.36
C ALA A 86 3.59 4.00 -15.10
N VAL A 87 4.29 4.91 -14.40
CA VAL A 87 5.39 5.68 -14.98
C VAL A 87 6.74 4.99 -14.84
N TRP A 88 6.82 3.88 -14.10
CA TRP A 88 8.08 3.16 -13.91
C TRP A 88 8.53 2.45 -15.19
N PRO A 89 9.85 2.36 -15.44
CA PRO A 89 10.36 1.59 -16.56
C PRO A 89 9.95 0.12 -16.45
N GLY A 90 9.57 -0.48 -17.57
CA GLY A 90 9.15 -1.87 -17.64
C GLY A 90 7.73 -2.14 -17.13
N CYS A 91 6.94 -1.10 -16.82
CA CYS A 91 5.54 -1.27 -16.42
C CYS A 91 4.73 -1.92 -17.55
N PRO A 92 4.06 -3.07 -17.30
CA PRO A 92 3.19 -3.72 -18.27
C PRO A 92 2.06 -2.79 -18.75
N SER A 93 1.73 -2.84 -20.05
CA SER A 93 0.72 -1.96 -20.66
C SER A 93 -0.67 -2.12 -20.08
N ASP A 94 -1.00 -3.30 -19.55
CA ASP A 94 -2.27 -3.56 -18.86
C ASP A 94 -2.38 -2.92 -17.48
N LEU A 95 -1.26 -2.44 -16.90
CA LEU A 95 -1.22 -1.64 -15.66
C LEU A 95 -1.17 -0.13 -15.92
N ALA A 96 -0.85 0.27 -17.16
CA ALA A 96 -0.84 1.68 -17.54
C ALA A 96 -2.27 2.28 -17.61
N GLU A 97 -3.27 1.44 -17.87
CA GLU A 97 -4.67 1.87 -18.01
C GLU A 97 -5.38 2.07 -16.66
N PRO A 98 -6.06 3.22 -16.45
CA PRO A 98 -6.80 3.49 -15.21
C PRO A 98 -7.91 2.48 -14.90
N ILE A 99 -8.17 2.27 -13.61
CA ILE A 99 -9.32 1.50 -13.15
C ILE A 99 -10.58 2.36 -13.24
N MET A 100 -11.54 1.93 -14.05
CA MET A 100 -12.83 2.61 -14.17
C MET A 100 -13.54 2.77 -12.80
N PRO A 101 -14.21 3.91 -12.53
CA PRO A 101 -14.91 4.14 -11.26
C PRO A 101 -15.96 3.08 -10.88
N LEU A 102 -16.57 2.44 -11.89
CA LEU A 102 -17.59 1.39 -11.77
C LEU A 102 -17.02 -0.01 -12.06
N ALA A 103 -15.71 -0.20 -11.91
CA ALA A 103 -15.08 -1.50 -12.10
C ALA A 103 -15.62 -2.54 -11.11
N SER A 104 -15.80 -3.77 -11.58
CA SER A 104 -16.18 -4.90 -10.71
C SER A 104 -15.11 -5.20 -9.67
N SER A 105 -15.50 -5.78 -8.54
CA SER A 105 -14.58 -6.26 -7.51
C SER A 105 -13.50 -7.21 -8.07
N SER A 106 -13.89 -8.08 -9.02
CA SER A 106 -12.96 -8.98 -9.72
C SER A 106 -11.88 -8.24 -10.51
N ARG A 107 -12.22 -7.12 -11.15
CA ARG A 107 -11.27 -6.30 -11.90
C ARG A 107 -10.32 -5.55 -10.98
N VAL A 108 -10.83 -5.01 -9.87
CA VAL A 108 -10.00 -4.35 -8.84
C VAL A 108 -8.99 -5.33 -8.25
N TRP A 109 -9.42 -6.54 -7.89
CA TRP A 109 -8.52 -7.58 -7.39
C TRP A 109 -7.49 -8.02 -8.45
N ALA A 110 -7.93 -8.24 -9.70
CA ALA A 110 -6.99 -8.60 -10.76
C ALA A 110 -5.90 -7.53 -10.96
N MET A 111 -6.26 -6.25 -10.89
CA MET A 111 -5.32 -5.13 -10.94
C MET A 111 -4.38 -5.12 -9.72
N GLU A 112 -4.93 -5.20 -8.50
CA GLU A 112 -4.15 -5.25 -7.25
C GLU A 112 -3.10 -6.37 -7.29
N LYS A 113 -3.48 -7.57 -7.73
CA LYS A 113 -2.57 -8.71 -7.82
C LYS A 113 -1.42 -8.45 -8.78
N LYS A 114 -1.70 -7.87 -9.96
CA LYS A 114 -0.66 -7.58 -10.94
C LYS A 114 0.28 -6.46 -10.48
N LEU A 115 -0.27 -5.41 -9.86
CA LEU A 115 0.53 -4.36 -9.23
C LEU A 115 1.44 -4.90 -8.14
N ALA A 116 0.93 -5.80 -7.28
CA ALA A 116 1.73 -6.44 -6.24
C ALA A 116 2.89 -7.25 -6.84
N ILE A 117 2.64 -8.03 -7.90
CA ILE A 117 3.68 -8.79 -8.59
C ILE A 117 4.72 -7.84 -9.19
N PHE A 118 4.29 -6.81 -9.91
CA PHE A 118 5.19 -5.84 -10.53
C PHE A 118 6.03 -5.10 -9.48
N TYR A 119 5.41 -4.65 -8.39
CA TYR A 119 6.10 -4.01 -7.25
C TYR A 119 7.16 -4.92 -6.63
N VAL A 120 6.79 -6.16 -6.26
CA VAL A 120 7.71 -7.10 -5.61
C VAL A 120 8.89 -7.44 -6.51
N GLN A 121 8.62 -7.66 -7.80
CA GLN A 121 9.67 -7.96 -8.77
C GLN A 121 10.60 -6.76 -8.96
N SER A 122 10.04 -5.56 -9.16
CA SER A 122 10.82 -4.32 -9.32
C SER A 122 11.70 -4.06 -8.09
N PHE A 123 11.16 -4.29 -6.89
CA PHE A 123 11.91 -4.14 -5.65
C PHE A 123 13.06 -5.15 -5.56
N PHE A 124 12.79 -6.42 -5.86
CA PHE A 124 13.80 -7.47 -5.84
C PHE A 124 14.91 -7.20 -6.85
N ASP A 125 14.57 -6.82 -8.08
CA ASP A 125 15.53 -6.51 -9.13
C ASP A 125 16.39 -5.29 -8.79
N THR A 126 15.84 -4.32 -8.04
CA THR A 126 16.55 -3.10 -7.63
C THR A 126 17.44 -3.30 -6.41
N PHE A 127 16.96 -4.01 -5.38
CA PHE A 127 17.61 -4.09 -4.07
C PHE A 127 18.14 -5.48 -3.70
N GLY A 128 17.91 -6.50 -4.53
CA GLY A 128 18.41 -7.87 -4.32
C GLY A 128 17.74 -8.64 -3.18
N ARG A 129 16.59 -8.17 -2.67
CA ARG A 129 15.83 -8.82 -1.60
C ARG A 129 14.33 -8.59 -1.77
N PRO A 130 13.45 -9.41 -1.17
CA PRO A 130 12.01 -9.11 -1.16
C PRO A 130 11.70 -7.86 -0.32
N PRO A 131 10.64 -7.10 -0.69
CA PRO A 131 10.12 -6.02 0.14
C PRO A 131 9.34 -6.56 1.34
N LEU A 132 9.11 -5.69 2.31
CA LEU A 132 8.14 -5.86 3.39
C LEU A 132 6.76 -5.54 2.85
N LEU A 133 5.82 -6.47 3.05
CA LEU A 133 4.45 -6.33 2.58
C LEU A 133 3.55 -5.75 3.68
N PRO A 134 2.52 -4.96 3.31
CA PRO A 134 1.50 -4.50 4.23
C PRO A 134 0.86 -5.68 4.97
N ARG A 135 0.53 -5.46 6.25
CA ARG A 135 -0.14 -6.47 7.08
C ARG A 135 -1.57 -6.06 7.37
N LEU A 136 -2.43 -7.05 7.53
CA LEU A 136 -3.76 -6.79 8.09
C LEU A 136 -3.64 -6.47 9.58
N ILE A 137 -4.51 -5.59 10.05
CA ILE A 137 -4.63 -5.23 11.46
C ILE A 137 -4.85 -6.51 12.28
N PRO A 138 -4.08 -6.72 13.36
CA PRO A 138 -4.29 -7.86 14.24
C PRO A 138 -5.69 -7.80 14.85
N THR A 139 -6.54 -8.76 14.51
CA THR A 139 -7.81 -8.95 15.20
C THR A 139 -7.55 -9.56 16.58
N ALA A 140 -8.35 -9.16 17.57
CA ALA A 140 -8.38 -9.87 18.84
C ALA A 140 -8.70 -11.34 18.55
N PRO A 141 -8.01 -12.32 19.19
CA PRO A 141 -8.49 -13.70 19.12
C PRO A 141 -9.95 -13.68 19.58
N ARG A 142 -10.87 -14.20 18.75
CA ARG A 142 -12.25 -14.39 19.15
C ARG A 142 -12.20 -15.23 20.42
N GLY A 143 -12.56 -14.63 21.56
CA GLY A 143 -12.74 -15.38 22.79
C GLY A 143 -13.67 -16.54 22.48
N TYR A 144 -13.27 -17.75 22.87
CA TYR A 144 -14.15 -18.91 22.86
C TYR A 144 -15.48 -18.46 23.45
N GLY A 145 -16.55 -18.65 22.66
CA GLY A 145 -17.89 -18.27 23.05
C GLY A 145 -18.18 -18.78 24.45
N SER A 146 -18.68 -17.88 25.29
CA SER A 146 -19.30 -18.21 26.56
C SER A 146 -20.46 -19.17 26.27
N ASN A 147 -20.18 -20.47 26.33
CA ASN A 147 -21.21 -21.47 26.57
C ASN A 147 -21.68 -21.26 28.01
N SER A 148 -22.74 -20.47 28.16
CA SER A 148 -23.48 -20.34 29.41
C SER A 148 -24.92 -20.75 29.13
N ARG A 149 -25.17 -22.03 29.42
CA ARG A 149 -26.39 -22.72 29.87
C ARG A 149 -27.74 -22.13 29.52
#